data_AF-A0A356Z4T0-F1
#
_entry.id   AF-A0A356Z4T0-F1
#
_cell.length_a   1.000
_cell.length_b   1.000
_cell.length_c   1.000
_cell.angle_alpha   90.00
_cell.angle_beta   90.00
_cell.angle_gamma   90.00
#
_symmetry.space_group_name_H-M   'P 1'
#
loop_
_entity.id
_entity.type
_entity.pdbx_description
1 polymer ?
#
loop_
_entity_poly.entity_id
_entity_poly.type
_entity_poly.pdbx_seq_one_letter_code
_entity_poly.pdbx_strand_id
1 'polypeptide(L)'
;MAAASGRTLKKIRDDATTVIVNLHLAQKINEAEMNFLLKMLDLVVNQEDNDLLPRLHTWMRQYNESENDTIIKATLLGLDFNDPQAVERTCAIIKELLNN
;
A
#
# COMPACT_ATOMS: atom_id res chain seq x y z
N MET A 1 7.73 -20.28 22.26
CA MET A 1 6.49 -20.05 21.48
C MET A 1 6.62 -18.97 20.37
N ALA A 2 7.80 -18.41 20.07
CA ALA A 2 7.95 -17.36 19.03
C ALA A 2 7.98 -17.86 17.56
N ALA A 3 8.31 -19.14 17.31
CA ALA A 3 8.49 -19.68 15.95
C ALA A 3 7.19 -20.01 15.19
N ALA A 4 6.03 -19.92 15.85
CA ALA A 4 4.73 -20.16 15.22
C ALA A 4 4.23 -18.91 14.48
N SER A 5 4.41 -17.72 15.08
CA SER A 5 3.95 -16.44 14.53
C SER A 5 4.65 -16.08 13.21
N GLY A 6 5.97 -16.31 13.11
CA GLY A 6 6.73 -16.03 11.88
C GLY A 6 6.38 -16.94 10.70
N ARG A 7 6.03 -18.21 10.96
CA ARG A 7 5.60 -19.15 9.91
C ARG A 7 4.23 -18.77 9.33
N THR A 8 3.33 -18.26 10.17
CA THR A 8 2.01 -17.79 9.73
C THR A 8 2.12 -16.53 8.87
N LEU A 9 2.95 -15.56 9.26
CA LEU A 9 3.17 -14.34 8.47
C LEU A 9 3.81 -14.62 7.11
N LYS A 10 4.80 -15.52 7.06
CA LYS A 10 5.40 -15.93 5.78
C LYS A 10 4.36 -16.56 4.84
N LYS A 11 3.49 -17.43 5.37
CA LYS A 11 2.42 -18.04 4.58
C LYS A 11 1.43 -16.99 4.07
N ILE A 12 0.98 -16.05 4.92
CA ILE A 12 0.09 -14.96 4.52
C ILE A 12 0.72 -14.13 3.41
N ARG A 13 2.01 -13.80 3.53
CA ARG A 13 2.76 -13.09 2.49
C ARG A 13 2.78 -13.87 1.18
N ASP A 14 3.21 -15.13 1.21
CA ASP A 14 3.35 -15.94 -0.01
C ASP A 14 1.97 -16.15 -0.70
N ASP A 15 0.90 -16.35 0.07
CA ASP A 15 -0.48 -16.46 -0.42
C ASP A 15 -0.96 -15.11 -1.03
N ALA A 16 -0.71 -13.98 -0.35
CA ALA A 16 -1.08 -12.65 -0.84
C ALA A 16 -0.29 -12.24 -2.09
N THR A 17 1.01 -12.52 -2.15
CA THR A 17 1.83 -12.32 -3.36
C THR A 17 1.25 -13.10 -4.54
N THR A 18 0.84 -14.36 -4.33
CA THR A 18 0.20 -15.17 -5.38
C THR A 18 -1.08 -14.52 -5.89
N VAL A 19 -1.93 -14.02 -5.00
CA VAL A 19 -3.16 -13.30 -5.38
C VAL A 19 -2.84 -12.04 -6.20
N ILE A 20 -1.89 -11.22 -5.75
CA ILE A 20 -1.50 -9.97 -6.43
C ILE A 20 -0.97 -10.26 -7.84
N VAL A 21 -0.08 -11.26 -7.98
CA VAL A 21 0.45 -11.66 -9.30
C VAL A 21 -0.66 -12.18 -10.21
N ASN A 22 -1.58 -12.99 -9.69
CA ASN A 22 -2.71 -13.51 -10.47
C ASN A 22 -3.63 -12.38 -10.96
N LEU A 23 -3.86 -11.34 -10.15
CA LEU A 23 -4.63 -10.17 -10.58
C LEU A 23 -3.95 -9.43 -11.75
N HIS A 24 -2.62 -9.30 -11.71
CA HIS A 24 -1.85 -8.70 -12.78
C HIS A 24 -1.88 -9.56 -14.07
N LEU A 25 -1.67 -10.87 -13.94
CA LEU A 25 -1.77 -11.80 -15.07
C LEU A 25 -3.15 -11.81 -15.71
N ALA A 26 -4.21 -11.67 -14.89
CA ALA A 26 -5.59 -11.53 -15.34
C ALA A 26 -5.94 -10.11 -15.87
N GLN A 27 -4.96 -9.21 -15.98
CA GLN A 27 -5.11 -7.83 -16.45
C GLN A 27 -6.17 -7.03 -15.66
N LYS A 28 -6.35 -7.35 -14.36
CA LYS A 28 -7.24 -6.63 -13.45
C LYS A 28 -6.56 -5.44 -12.78
N ILE A 29 -5.23 -5.48 -12.71
CA ILE A 29 -4.38 -4.41 -12.22
C ILE A 29 -3.20 -4.24 -13.17
N ASN A 30 -2.73 -3.00 -13.31
CA ASN A 30 -1.53 -2.71 -14.08
C ASN A 30 -0.25 -3.02 -13.26
N GLU A 31 0.92 -2.88 -13.90
CA GLU A 31 2.21 -3.17 -13.27
C GLU A 31 2.51 -2.24 -12.08
N ALA A 32 2.15 -0.96 -12.16
CA ALA A 32 2.37 0.00 -11.06
C ALA A 32 1.51 -0.37 -9.84
N GLU A 33 0.25 -0.75 -10.05
CA GLU A 33 -0.66 -1.22 -9.01
C GLU A 33 -0.15 -2.51 -8.37
N MET A 34 0.35 -3.46 -9.18
CA MET A 34 0.97 -4.69 -8.68
C MET A 34 2.18 -4.38 -7.78
N ASN A 35 3.10 -3.53 -8.27
CA ASN A 35 4.30 -3.16 -7.53
C ASN A 35 3.97 -2.44 -6.21
N PHE A 36 3.00 -1.53 -6.22
CA PHE A 36 2.49 -0.86 -5.03
C PHE A 36 1.95 -1.86 -4.00
N LEU A 37 1.09 -2.80 -4.43
CA LEU A 37 0.49 -3.80 -3.54
C LEU A 37 1.53 -4.74 -2.93
N LEU A 38 2.55 -5.15 -3.69
CA LEU A 38 3.65 -5.97 -3.19
C LEU A 38 4.48 -5.22 -2.14
N LYS A 39 4.81 -3.95 -2.38
CA LYS A 39 5.51 -3.10 -1.41
C LYS A 39 4.71 -2.89 -0.13
N MET A 40 3.41 -2.66 -0.25
CA MET A 40 2.49 -2.55 0.88
C MET A 40 2.43 -3.84 1.70
N LEU A 41 2.40 -5.00 1.04
CA LEU A 41 2.41 -6.30 1.70
C LEU A 41 3.71 -6.50 2.51
N ASP A 42 4.86 -6.14 1.92
CA ASP A 42 6.16 -6.22 2.62
C ASP A 42 6.19 -5.32 3.85
N LEU A 43 5.71 -4.06 3.75
CA LEU A 43 5.63 -3.13 4.88
C LEU A 43 4.82 -3.70 6.05
N VAL A 44 3.63 -4.25 5.75
CA VAL A 44 2.73 -4.81 6.77
C VAL A 44 3.33 -6.07 7.42
N VAL A 45 3.98 -6.93 6.63
CA VAL A 45 4.57 -8.18 7.12
C VAL A 45 5.81 -7.91 7.98
N ASN A 46 6.62 -6.92 7.59
CA ASN A 46 7.83 -6.53 8.33
C ASN A 46 7.52 -5.66 9.56
N GLN A 47 6.26 -5.25 9.75
CA GLN A 47 5.84 -4.35 10.83
C GLN A 47 6.67 -3.06 10.84
N GLU A 48 7.04 -2.56 9.66
CA GLU A 48 7.76 -1.30 9.56
C GLU A 48 6.82 -0.18 10.02
N ASP A 49 7.29 0.58 11.01
CA ASP A 49 6.54 1.73 11.53
C ASP A 49 6.48 2.78 10.43
N ASN A 50 5.30 2.92 9.80
CA ASN A 50 5.11 3.76 8.65
C ASN A 50 3.77 4.52 8.76
N ASP A 51 3.90 5.85 8.83
CA ASP A 51 2.82 6.83 8.88
C ASP A 51 1.81 6.74 7.72
N LEU A 52 2.17 6.03 6.63
CA LEU A 52 1.34 5.84 5.46
C LEU A 52 0.15 4.92 5.74
N LEU A 53 0.33 3.85 6.53
CA LEU A 53 -0.73 2.84 6.77
C LEU A 53 -1.99 3.44 7.42
N PRO A 54 -1.91 4.23 8.51
CA PRO A 54 -3.09 4.87 9.10
C PRO A 54 -3.80 5.85 8.14
N ARG A 55 -3.04 6.54 7.28
CA ARG A 55 -3.57 7.51 6.31
C ARG A 55 -4.29 6.79 5.18
N LEU A 56 -3.71 5.73 4.65
CA LEU A 56 -4.36 4.86 3.66
C LEU A 56 -5.66 4.26 4.20
N HIS A 57 -5.66 3.81 5.46
CA HIS A 57 -6.87 3.34 6.11
C HIS A 57 -7.96 4.41 6.20
N THR A 58 -7.57 5.65 6.49
CA THR A 58 -8.50 6.79 6.56
C THR A 58 -9.06 7.11 5.18
N TRP A 59 -8.19 7.19 4.17
CA TRP A 59 -8.57 7.40 2.78
C TRP A 59 -9.55 6.34 2.27
N MET A 60 -9.25 5.05 2.47
CA MET A 60 -10.11 3.95 2.04
C MET A 60 -11.51 3.97 2.67
N ARG A 61 -11.68 4.58 3.85
CA ARG A 61 -13.00 4.74 4.49
C ARG A 61 -13.82 5.89 3.91
N GLN A 62 -13.15 6.85 3.28
CA GLN A 62 -13.76 8.05 2.70
C GLN A 62 -13.84 7.99 1.16
N TYR A 63 -13.22 6.97 0.56
CA TYR A 63 -13.17 6.76 -0.88
C TYR A 63 -14.57 6.85 -1.51
N ASN A 64 -14.71 7.72 -2.50
CA ASN A 64 -15.97 8.02 -3.17
C ASN A 64 -15.80 8.31 -4.66
N GLU A 65 -14.68 7.89 -5.25
CA GLU A 65 -14.33 8.13 -6.65
C GLU A 65 -14.18 9.62 -7.00
N SER A 66 -13.76 10.43 -6.04
CA SER A 66 -13.51 11.86 -6.25
C SER A 66 -12.24 12.12 -7.07
N GLU A 67 -12.08 13.38 -7.50
CA GLU A 67 -10.82 13.87 -8.06
C GLU A 67 -9.66 13.69 -7.06
N ASN A 68 -9.89 13.95 -5.77
CA ASN A 68 -8.91 13.72 -4.72
C ASN A 68 -8.46 12.26 -4.67
N ASP A 69 -9.39 11.30 -4.81
CA ASP A 69 -9.04 9.87 -4.85
C ASP A 69 -8.14 9.53 -6.05
N THR A 70 -8.40 10.16 -7.20
CA THR A 70 -7.58 9.99 -8.40
C THR A 70 -6.17 10.54 -8.19
N ILE A 71 -6.04 11.72 -7.57
CA ILE A 71 -4.75 12.34 -7.25
C ILE A 71 -4.00 11.50 -6.21
N ILE A 72 -4.66 11.05 -5.14
CA ILE A 72 -4.06 10.20 -4.11
C ILE A 72 -3.53 8.91 -4.75
N LYS A 73 -4.33 8.24 -5.59
CA LYS A 73 -3.92 7.01 -6.29
C LYS A 73 -2.69 7.27 -7.17
N ALA A 74 -2.70 8.33 -8.00
CA ALA A 74 -1.57 8.65 -8.86
C ALA A 74 -0.28 8.92 -8.04
N THR A 75 -0.41 9.63 -6.92
CA THR A 75 0.70 9.93 -6.01
C THR A 75 1.28 8.65 -5.39
N LEU A 76 0.42 7.73 -4.96
CA LEU A 76 0.82 6.44 -4.38
C LEU A 76 1.50 5.53 -5.39
N LEU A 77 1.01 5.48 -6.64
CA LEU A 77 1.61 4.66 -7.69
C LEU A 77 2.98 5.19 -8.14
N GLY A 78 3.24 6.48 -7.97
CA GLY A 78 4.54 7.11 -8.23
C GLY A 78 5.50 7.12 -7.04
N LEU A 79 5.09 6.62 -5.87
CA LEU A 79 5.88 6.66 -4.65
C LEU A 79 7.07 5.69 -4.70
N ASP A 80 8.28 6.20 -4.45
CA ASP A 80 9.43 5.36 -4.11
C ASP A 80 9.44 5.09 -2.60
N PHE A 81 9.05 3.87 -2.22
CA PHE A 81 9.05 3.41 -0.84
C PHE A 81 10.44 3.31 -0.20
N ASN A 82 11.51 3.33 -1.00
CA ASN A 82 12.88 3.29 -0.47
C ASN A 82 13.42 4.70 -0.16
N ASP A 83 12.71 5.76 -0.51
CA ASP A 83 13.02 7.14 -0.14
C ASP A 83 12.11 7.61 1.02
N PRO A 84 12.62 7.66 2.26
CA PRO A 84 11.84 8.13 3.41
C PRO A 84 11.27 9.55 3.22
N GLN A 85 11.98 10.43 2.51
CA GLN A 85 11.48 11.78 2.24
C GLN A 85 10.34 11.76 1.23
N ALA A 86 10.35 10.84 0.27
CA ALA A 86 9.22 10.66 -0.65
C ALA A 86 7.99 10.15 0.12
N VAL A 87 8.17 9.19 1.02
CA VAL A 87 7.09 8.67 1.88
C VAL A 87 6.50 9.78 2.75
N GLU A 88 7.34 10.58 3.40
CA GLU A 88 6.89 11.70 4.24
C GLU A 88 6.11 12.75 3.45
N ARG A 89 6.62 13.13 2.27
CA ARG A 89 5.94 14.08 1.36
C ARG A 89 4.59 13.53 0.89
N THR A 90 4.54 12.27 0.48
CA THR A 90 3.28 11.62 0.08
C THR A 90 2.29 11.56 1.24
N CYS A 91 2.75 11.28 2.46
CA CYS A 91 1.91 11.34 3.66
C CYS A 91 1.33 12.73 3.93
N ALA A 92 2.10 13.80 3.68
CA ALA A 92 1.63 15.17 3.80
C ALA A 92 0.56 15.49 2.74
N ILE A 93 0.80 15.15 1.48
CA ILE A 93 -0.14 15.34 0.36
C ILE A 93 -1.48 14.63 0.64
N ILE A 94 -1.43 13.35 1.03
CA ILE A 94 -2.65 12.59 1.36
C ILE A 94 -3.42 13.26 2.49
N LYS A 95 -2.71 13.77 3.51
CA LYS A 95 -3.36 14.48 4.63
C LYS A 95 -4.07 15.75 4.18
N GLU A 96 -3.46 16.52 3.28
CA GLU A 96 -4.08 17.73 2.74
C GLU A 96 -5.33 17.39 1.93
N LEU A 97 -5.25 16.37 1.06
CA LEU A 97 -6.36 15.94 0.20
C LEU A 97 -7.53 15.33 0.97
N LEU A 98 -7.29 14.71 2.13
CA LEU A 98 -8.35 14.15 2.99
C LEU A 98 -9.06 15.21 3.85
N ASN A 99 -8.44 16.37 4.07
CA ASN A 99 -8.99 17.45 4.91
C ASN A 99 -9.69 18.54 4.07
N ASN A 100 -9.75 18.38 2.76
CA ASN A 100 -10.28 19.34 1.79
C ASN A 100 -11.59 18.80 1.19
#